data_AF-A0A8S1H1T1-F1
#
_entry.id   AF-A0A8S1H1T1-F1
#
_cell.length_a   1.000
_cell.length_b   1.000
_cell.length_c   1.000
_cell.angle_alpha   90.00
_cell.angle_beta   90.00
_cell.angle_gamma   90.00
#
_symmetry.space_group_name_H-M   'P 1'
#
loop_
_entity.id
_entity.type
_entity.pdbx_description
1 polymer ?
#
loop_
_entity_poly.entity_id
_entity_poly.type
_entity_poly.pdbx_seq_one_letter_code
_entity_poly.pdbx_strand_id
1 'polypeptide(L)'
;MGFRVIILDVMLTVILLPILYIPVLAGCAAGLFSKIGVSSLLQCLIGCVCFTNVLVSILALFEYRHHTVLPVNSPFRFQTSVRIAYILGNFCFCTGGFVVVILLAPADQEGSKLKVVEILKCVPPNLFTPAAFVLDLTPRTQCFLAGLAVVVISQFIFLSSHGFYVLSKQSGHMSSKTRRLQKHFFYNLCAQVSIPMIFMCSPLVIAFFFVNTNTSFDGRLNL
;
A
#
# COMPACT_ATOMS: atom_id res chain seq x y z
N MET A 1 10.96 14.26 7.45
CA MET A 1 10.28 13.60 6.30
C MET A 1 11.28 13.19 5.21
N GLY A 2 12.18 14.07 4.76
CA GLY A 2 13.14 13.77 3.67
C GLY A 2 14.05 12.54 3.88
N PHE A 3 14.68 12.39 5.04
CA PHE A 3 15.60 11.25 5.30
C PHE A 3 14.94 9.87 5.18
N ARG A 4 13.68 9.73 5.62
CA ARG A 4 12.94 8.46 5.51
C ARG A 4 12.60 8.11 4.07
N VAL A 5 12.34 9.10 3.23
CA VAL A 5 12.07 8.92 1.80
C VAL A 5 13.32 8.46 1.09
N ILE A 6 14.48 9.05 1.40
CA ILE A 6 15.77 8.64 0.82
C ILE A 6 16.11 7.19 1.17
N ILE A 7 15.93 6.80 2.45
CA ILE A 7 16.15 5.41 2.86
C ILE A 7 15.22 4.47 2.10
N LEU A 8 13.92 4.80 2.01
CA LEU A 8 12.96 4.00 1.26
C LEU A 8 13.32 3.86 -0.21
N ASP A 9 13.76 4.95 -0.85
CA ASP A 9 14.15 4.96 -2.25
C ASP A 9 15.35 4.05 -2.49
N VAL A 10 16.39 4.15 -1.65
CA VAL A 10 17.56 3.25 -1.71
C VAL A 10 17.15 1.79 -1.45
N MET A 11 16.26 1.55 -0.49
CA MET A 11 15.78 0.20 -0.16
C MET A 11 15.05 -0.44 -1.35
N LEU A 12 14.17 0.31 -2.00
CA LEU A 12 13.36 -0.20 -3.11
C LEU A 12 14.12 -0.26 -4.44
N THR A 13 15.06 0.65 -4.70
CA THR A 13 15.74 0.72 -6.01
C THR A 13 17.07 -0.03 -6.06
N VAL A 14 17.82 -0.10 -4.95
CA VAL A 14 19.16 -0.71 -4.92
C VAL A 14 19.15 -2.05 -4.19
N ILE A 15 18.51 -2.09 -3.02
CA ILE A 15 18.64 -3.23 -2.09
C ILE A 15 17.69 -4.37 -2.48
N LEU A 16 16.41 -4.08 -2.62
CA LEU A 16 15.38 -5.06 -2.96
C LEU A 16 15.17 -5.19 -4.46
N LEU A 17 14.99 -4.06 -5.17
CA LEU A 17 14.54 -4.00 -6.55
C LEU A 17 13.38 -5.01 -6.79
N PRO A 18 12.22 -4.80 -6.15
CA PRO A 18 11.12 -5.74 -6.21
C PRO A 18 10.46 -5.72 -7.60
N ILE A 19 10.34 -6.91 -8.20
CA ILE A 19 9.65 -7.16 -9.46
C ILE A 19 8.36 -7.89 -9.11
N LEU A 20 7.22 -7.21 -9.30
CA LEU A 20 5.90 -7.80 -9.08
C LEU A 20 5.37 -8.44 -10.36
N TYR A 21 4.86 -9.66 -10.25
CA TYR A 21 4.20 -10.42 -11.29
C TYR A 21 2.69 -10.30 -11.12
N ILE A 22 2.14 -9.25 -11.73
CA ILE A 22 0.69 -9.02 -11.83
C ILE A 22 0.18 -9.89 -13.00
N PRO A 23 -0.95 -10.60 -12.87
CA PRO A 23 -1.98 -10.55 -11.81
C PRO A 23 -1.79 -11.52 -10.63
N VAL A 24 -0.75 -12.35 -10.63
CA VAL A 24 -0.67 -13.56 -9.79
C VAL A 24 -0.09 -13.27 -8.38
N LEU A 25 -0.13 -12.00 -7.92
CA LEU A 25 0.42 -11.50 -6.63
C LEU A 25 1.71 -12.22 -6.20
N ALA A 26 2.58 -12.48 -7.16
CA ALA A 26 3.89 -13.04 -6.94
C ALA A 26 4.92 -11.95 -7.19
N GLY A 27 6.14 -12.16 -6.72
CA GLY A 27 7.24 -11.27 -7.07
C GLY A 27 8.57 -11.88 -6.76
N CYS A 28 9.62 -11.29 -7.33
CA CYS A 28 10.98 -11.57 -6.91
C CYS A 28 11.67 -10.27 -6.55
N ALA A 29 12.75 -10.36 -5.80
CA ALA A 29 13.66 -9.26 -5.58
C ALA A 29 14.92 -9.51 -6.43
N ALA A 30 15.33 -8.50 -7.21
CA ALA A 30 16.48 -8.55 -8.11
C ALA A 30 17.65 -7.65 -7.64
N GLY A 31 17.52 -7.07 -6.45
CA GLY A 31 18.48 -6.12 -5.90
C GLY A 31 19.70 -6.79 -5.27
N LEU A 32 20.47 -6.01 -4.53
CA LEU A 32 21.69 -6.47 -3.86
C LEU A 32 21.44 -7.68 -2.95
N PHE A 33 20.33 -7.71 -2.21
CA PHE A 33 19.99 -8.81 -1.30
C PHE A 33 19.82 -10.16 -2.01
N SER A 34 19.27 -10.13 -3.22
CA SER A 34 19.19 -11.31 -4.08
C SER A 34 20.57 -11.81 -4.50
N LYS A 35 21.49 -10.89 -4.84
CA LYS A 35 22.86 -11.23 -5.25
C LYS A 35 23.72 -11.85 -4.14
N ILE A 36 23.48 -11.45 -2.89
CA ILE A 36 24.19 -12.00 -1.71
C ILE A 36 23.48 -13.22 -1.09
N GLY A 37 22.40 -13.72 -1.71
CA GLY A 37 21.72 -14.94 -1.29
C GLY A 37 20.78 -14.80 -0.07
N VAL A 38 20.26 -13.61 0.21
CA VAL A 38 19.24 -13.41 1.27
C VAL A 38 17.96 -14.16 0.91
N SER A 39 17.31 -14.79 1.90
CA SER A 39 16.06 -15.55 1.68
C SER A 39 14.94 -14.67 1.09
N SER A 40 14.17 -15.22 0.16
CA SER A 40 13.02 -14.55 -0.47
C SER A 40 11.97 -14.11 0.55
N LEU A 41 11.74 -14.90 1.60
CA LEU A 41 10.86 -14.55 2.70
C LEU A 41 11.28 -13.25 3.40
N LEU A 42 12.57 -13.11 3.72
CA LEU A 42 13.07 -11.90 4.39
C LEU A 42 12.97 -10.69 3.45
N GLN A 43 13.30 -10.87 2.16
CA GLN A 43 13.15 -9.80 1.17
C GLN A 43 11.68 -9.36 1.01
N CYS A 44 10.74 -10.30 1.01
CA CYS A 44 9.31 -10.02 0.99
C CYS A 44 8.86 -9.24 2.23
N LEU A 45 9.27 -9.66 3.43
CA LEU A 45 8.96 -8.96 4.69
C LEU A 45 9.48 -7.52 4.69
N ILE A 46 10.73 -7.30 4.27
CA ILE A 46 11.31 -5.95 4.18
C ILE A 46 10.55 -5.10 3.16
N GLY A 47 10.17 -5.69 2.01
CA GLY A 47 9.32 -5.03 1.02
C GLY A 47 7.97 -4.59 1.60
N CYS A 48 7.27 -5.46 2.34
CA CYS A 48 6.01 -5.15 3.00
C CYS A 48 6.14 -4.05 4.05
N VAL A 49 7.24 -4.03 4.81
CA VAL A 49 7.53 -2.94 5.77
C VAL A 49 7.78 -1.62 5.04
N CYS A 50 8.52 -1.63 3.94
CA CYS A 50 8.74 -0.44 3.12
C CYS A 50 7.43 0.13 2.58
N PHE A 51 6.57 -0.74 2.05
CA PHE A 51 5.25 -0.39 1.54
C PHE A 51 4.36 0.21 2.65
N THR A 52 4.33 -0.44 3.81
CA THR A 52 3.60 0.05 4.98
C THR A 52 4.10 1.42 5.43
N ASN A 53 5.41 1.65 5.44
CA ASN A 53 5.99 2.93 5.84
C ASN A 53 5.57 4.07 4.90
N VAL A 54 5.43 3.81 3.59
CA VAL A 54 4.89 4.79 2.63
C VAL A 54 3.43 5.11 2.93
N LEU A 55 2.58 4.09 3.10
CA LEU A 55 1.15 4.27 3.42
C LEU A 55 0.94 5.07 4.72
N VAL A 56 1.64 4.68 5.78
CA VAL A 56 1.54 5.35 7.09
C VAL A 56 2.09 6.77 7.01
N SER A 57 3.14 7.01 6.22
CA SER A 57 3.67 8.37 6.01
C SER A 57 2.67 9.27 5.30
N ILE A 58 1.91 8.73 4.34
CA ILE A 58 0.81 9.43 3.68
C ILE A 58 -0.28 9.79 4.69
N LEU A 59 -0.75 8.82 5.48
CA LEU A 59 -1.78 9.07 6.49
C LEU A 59 -1.32 10.08 7.55
N ALA A 60 -0.09 9.95 8.05
CA ALA A 60 0.49 10.89 9.01
C ALA A 60 0.61 12.31 8.43
N LEU A 61 0.93 12.45 7.15
CA LEU A 61 0.95 13.76 6.49
C LEU A 61 -0.44 14.38 6.43
N PHE A 62 -1.45 13.61 6.03
CA PHE A 62 -2.82 14.11 5.94
C PHE A 62 -3.44 14.38 7.31
N GLU A 63 -3.13 13.56 8.31
CA GLU A 63 -3.49 13.80 9.71
C GLU A 63 -2.87 15.11 10.20
N TYR A 64 -1.58 15.35 9.95
CA TYR A 64 -0.90 16.58 10.34
C TYR A 64 -1.53 17.81 9.66
N ARG A 65 -1.85 17.71 8.37
CA ARG A 65 -2.50 18.79 7.62
C ARG A 65 -3.91 19.06 8.12
N HIS A 66 -4.69 18.00 8.34
CA HIS A 66 -6.02 18.07 8.92
C HIS A 66 -5.96 18.77 10.28
N HIS A 67 -5.10 18.32 11.20
CA HIS A 67 -4.94 18.94 12.51
C HIS A 67 -4.60 20.44 12.44
N THR A 68 -3.75 20.84 11.47
CA THR A 68 -3.33 22.24 11.31
C THR A 68 -4.46 23.15 10.85
N VAL A 69 -5.40 22.65 10.05
CA VAL A 69 -6.56 23.44 9.57
C VAL A 69 -7.72 23.45 10.57
N LEU A 70 -7.73 22.56 11.56
CA LEU A 70 -8.80 22.51 12.55
C LEU A 70 -8.82 23.74 13.48
N PRO A 71 -10.00 24.32 13.76
CA PRO A 71 -10.11 25.35 14.78
C PRO A 71 -9.74 24.80 16.17
N VAL A 72 -9.32 25.69 17.07
CA VAL A 72 -8.87 25.34 18.43
C VAL A 72 -9.91 24.53 19.20
N ASN A 73 -11.20 24.84 19.02
CA ASN A 73 -12.32 24.20 19.73
C ASN A 73 -12.94 23.03 18.96
N SER A 74 -12.27 22.50 17.92
CA SER A 74 -12.82 21.38 17.14
C SER A 74 -12.77 20.08 17.94
N PRO A 75 -13.84 19.26 17.95
CA PRO A 75 -13.82 17.94 18.59
C PRO A 75 -12.83 16.97 17.92
N PHE A 76 -12.44 17.24 16.67
CA PHE A 76 -11.46 16.42 15.93
C PHE A 76 -10.00 16.84 16.18
N ARG A 77 -9.76 17.85 17.02
CA ARG A 77 -8.41 18.32 17.32
C ARG A 77 -7.81 17.50 18.46
N PHE A 78 -7.31 16.32 18.11
CA PHE A 78 -6.76 15.38 19.07
C PHE A 78 -5.41 15.82 19.68
N GLN A 79 -5.15 15.36 20.90
CA GLN A 79 -3.87 15.55 21.58
C GLN A 79 -2.74 14.75 20.92
N THR A 80 -1.50 15.18 21.10
CA THR A 80 -0.30 14.56 20.50
C THR A 80 -0.20 13.05 20.79
N SER A 81 -0.55 12.59 21.99
CA SER A 81 -0.54 11.16 22.37
C SER A 81 -1.49 10.32 21.49
N VAL A 82 -2.72 10.79 21.29
CA VAL A 82 -3.72 10.12 20.43
C VAL A 82 -3.26 10.07 18.98
N ARG A 83 -2.61 11.14 18.50
CA ARG A 83 -2.06 11.21 17.14
C ARG A 83 -0.91 10.24 16.94
N ILE A 84 0.00 10.12 17.91
CA ILE A 84 1.06 9.12 17.90
C ILE A 84 0.46 7.71 17.92
N ALA A 85 -0.52 7.46 18.79
CA ALA A 85 -1.22 6.19 18.85
C ALA A 85 -1.93 5.84 17.53
N TYR A 86 -2.54 6.82 16.85
CA TYR A 86 -3.14 6.67 15.53
C TYR A 86 -2.11 6.24 14.46
N ILE A 87 -0.95 6.89 14.43
CA ILE A 87 0.14 6.57 13.48
C ILE A 87 0.70 5.18 13.76
N LEU A 88 1.00 4.87 15.03
CA LEU A 88 1.52 3.56 15.44
C LEU A 88 0.49 2.45 15.20
N GLY A 89 -0.78 2.72 15.48
CA GLY A 89 -1.89 1.79 15.23
C GLY A 89 -2.00 1.44 13.75
N ASN A 90 -1.94 2.43 12.86
CA ASN A 90 -1.94 2.17 11.41
C ASN A 90 -0.70 1.40 10.94
N PHE A 91 0.47 1.68 11.53
CA PHE A 91 1.69 0.94 11.24
C PHE A 91 1.58 -0.53 11.66
N CYS A 92 1.11 -0.80 12.88
CA CYS A 92 0.90 -2.16 13.37
C CYS A 92 -0.20 -2.89 12.58
N PHE A 93 -1.29 -2.19 12.24
CA PHE A 93 -2.39 -2.75 11.45
C PHE A 93 -1.93 -3.19 10.06
N CYS A 94 -1.25 -2.31 9.31
CA CYS A 94 -0.77 -2.62 7.97
C CYS A 94 0.31 -3.71 8.00
N THR A 95 1.31 -3.57 8.88
CA THR A 95 2.41 -4.55 9.00
C THR A 95 1.87 -5.91 9.43
N GLY A 96 1.01 -5.95 10.44
CA GLY A 96 0.37 -7.18 10.92
C GLY A 96 -0.47 -7.84 9.83
N GLY A 97 -1.23 -7.05 9.06
CA GLY A 97 -1.97 -7.53 7.90
C GLY A 97 -1.08 -8.21 6.85
N PHE A 98 0.03 -7.57 6.45
CA PHE A 98 0.99 -8.18 5.52
C PHE A 98 1.66 -9.43 6.08
N VAL A 99 2.04 -9.42 7.36
CA VAL A 99 2.61 -10.60 8.03
C VAL A 99 1.62 -11.76 8.01
N VAL A 100 0.33 -11.53 8.30
CA VAL A 100 -0.71 -12.56 8.21
C VAL A 100 -0.77 -13.15 6.81
N VAL A 101 -0.75 -12.31 5.76
CA VAL A 101 -0.76 -12.80 4.36
C VAL A 101 0.47 -13.64 4.04
N ILE A 102 1.64 -13.26 4.54
CA ILE A 102 2.88 -14.04 4.35
C ILE A 102 2.82 -15.38 5.11
N LEU A 103 2.26 -15.41 6.33
CA LEU A 103 2.10 -16.63 7.11
C LEU A 103 1.07 -17.59 6.50
N LEU A 104 0.08 -17.05 5.79
CA LEU A 104 -0.91 -17.81 5.03
C LEU A 104 -0.38 -18.22 3.63
N ALA A 105 0.82 -17.77 3.24
CA ALA A 105 1.39 -18.13 1.95
C ALA A 105 1.60 -19.66 1.88
N PRO A 106 1.46 -20.27 0.68
CA PRO A 106 1.61 -21.72 0.55
C PRO A 106 2.99 -22.19 1.00
N ALA A 107 3.03 -23.26 1.81
CA ALA A 107 4.28 -23.88 2.23
C ALA A 107 5.05 -24.47 1.03
N ASP A 108 4.32 -25.01 0.05
CA ASP A 108 4.87 -25.47 -1.23
C ASP A 108 4.96 -24.31 -2.24
N GLN A 109 6.06 -23.57 -2.15
CA GLN A 109 6.35 -22.45 -3.05
C GLN A 109 6.67 -22.93 -4.47
N GLU A 110 7.28 -24.10 -4.65
CA GLU A 110 7.64 -24.62 -5.98
C GLU A 110 6.40 -25.06 -6.75
N GLY A 111 5.49 -25.80 -6.12
CA GLY A 111 4.18 -26.13 -6.73
C GLY A 111 3.34 -24.89 -7.02
N SER A 112 3.42 -23.85 -6.17
CA SER A 112 2.71 -22.59 -6.41
C SER A 112 3.29 -21.84 -7.61
N LYS A 113 4.62 -21.79 -7.77
CA LYS A 113 5.27 -21.20 -8.96
C LYS A 113 4.87 -21.92 -10.24
N LEU A 114 4.77 -23.26 -10.22
CA LEU A 114 4.31 -24.03 -11.39
C LEU A 114 2.86 -23.69 -11.78
N LYS A 115 1.96 -23.53 -10.82
CA LYS A 115 0.59 -23.04 -11.09
C LYS A 115 0.59 -21.63 -11.69
N VAL A 116 1.47 -20.75 -11.22
CA VAL A 116 1.65 -19.42 -11.82
C VAL A 116 2.06 -19.51 -13.29
N VAL A 117 2.90 -20.50 -13.65
CA VAL A 117 3.32 -20.74 -15.04
C VAL A 117 2.16 -21.18 -15.93
N GLU A 118 1.28 -22.03 -15.43
CA GLU A 118 0.08 -22.46 -16.17
C GLU A 118 -0.88 -21.27 -16.41
N ILE A 119 -0.96 -20.36 -15.45
CA ILE A 119 -1.81 -19.17 -15.52
C ILE A 119 -1.21 -18.09 -16.45
N LEU A 120 0.10 -17.91 -16.43
CA LEU A 120 0.81 -16.89 -17.21
C LEU A 120 1.34 -17.46 -18.53
N LYS A 121 0.72 -17.10 -19.66
CA LYS A 121 1.20 -17.50 -21.01
C LYS A 121 2.65 -17.07 -21.33
N CYS A 122 3.18 -16.06 -20.62
CA CYS A 122 4.56 -15.61 -20.75
C CYS A 122 5.15 -15.36 -19.36
N VAL A 123 6.01 -16.29 -18.91
CA VAL A 123 6.62 -16.23 -17.58
C VAL A 123 8.03 -15.64 -17.68
N PRO A 124 8.36 -14.59 -16.90
CA PRO A 124 9.73 -14.12 -16.83
C PRO A 124 10.61 -15.17 -16.12
N PRO A 125 11.84 -15.43 -16.60
CA PRO A 125 12.72 -16.47 -16.06
C PRO A 125 13.05 -16.26 -14.57
N ASN A 126 12.97 -15.02 -14.10
CA ASN A 126 13.21 -14.64 -12.71
C ASN A 126 12.21 -15.27 -11.72
N LEU A 127 11.05 -15.77 -12.18
CA LEU A 127 10.08 -16.48 -11.33
C LEU A 127 10.63 -17.81 -10.78
N PHE A 128 11.55 -18.46 -11.50
CA PHE A 128 12.15 -19.73 -11.08
C PHE A 128 13.36 -19.54 -10.16
N THR A 129 13.72 -18.30 -9.84
CA THR A 129 14.81 -18.04 -8.91
C THR A 129 14.38 -18.32 -7.47
N PRO A 130 15.31 -18.68 -6.57
CA PRO A 130 15.03 -18.80 -5.14
C PRO A 130 14.53 -17.49 -4.51
N ALA A 131 14.82 -16.36 -5.16
CA ALA A 131 14.38 -15.02 -4.76
C ALA A 131 12.91 -14.73 -5.08
N ALA A 132 12.24 -15.58 -5.85
CA ALA A 132 10.82 -15.45 -6.14
C ALA A 132 9.95 -16.01 -5.00
N PHE A 133 8.91 -15.26 -4.66
CA PHE A 133 7.92 -15.59 -3.63
C PHE A 133 6.52 -15.41 -4.19
N VAL A 134 5.67 -16.41 -3.99
CA VAL A 134 4.27 -16.41 -4.43
C VAL A 134 3.40 -16.23 -3.18
N LEU A 135 2.60 -15.15 -3.14
CA LEU A 135 1.61 -14.98 -2.09
C LEU A 135 0.40 -15.86 -2.36
N ASP A 136 -0.35 -16.16 -1.30
CA ASP A 136 -1.60 -16.87 -1.45
C ASP A 136 -2.61 -16.05 -2.29
N LEU A 137 -3.20 -16.70 -3.28
CA LEU A 137 -4.16 -16.11 -4.22
C LEU A 137 -5.60 -16.55 -3.98
N THR A 138 -5.86 -17.24 -2.87
CA THR A 138 -7.23 -17.61 -2.56
C THR A 138 -8.12 -16.36 -2.48
N PRO A 139 -9.40 -16.47 -2.89
CA PRO A 139 -10.34 -15.36 -2.75
C PRO A 139 -10.41 -14.80 -1.33
N ARG A 140 -10.14 -15.64 -0.31
CA ARG A 140 -10.05 -15.23 1.09
C ARG A 140 -8.93 -14.22 1.33
N THR A 141 -7.71 -14.52 0.85
CA THR A 141 -6.54 -13.65 1.01
C THR A 141 -6.71 -12.36 0.19
N GLN A 142 -7.29 -12.45 -1.00
CA GLN A 142 -7.61 -11.28 -1.81
C GLN A 142 -8.64 -10.35 -1.13
N CYS A 143 -9.74 -10.92 -0.61
CA CYS A 143 -10.73 -10.16 0.15
C CYS A 143 -10.14 -9.53 1.42
N PHE A 144 -9.23 -10.24 2.10
CA PHE A 144 -8.53 -9.70 3.27
C PHE A 144 -7.66 -8.49 2.90
N LEU A 145 -6.82 -8.60 1.86
CA LEU A 145 -6.00 -7.50 1.35
C LEU A 145 -6.86 -6.31 0.87
N ALA A 146 -7.98 -6.59 0.19
CA ALA A 146 -8.93 -5.56 -0.22
C ALA A 146 -9.55 -4.85 1.01
N GLY A 147 -9.90 -5.58 2.06
CA GLY A 147 -10.38 -5.03 3.33
C GLY A 147 -9.37 -4.09 3.98
N LEU A 148 -8.09 -4.49 4.04
CA LEU A 148 -7.01 -3.64 4.53
C LEU A 148 -6.90 -2.34 3.71
N ALA A 149 -6.94 -2.46 2.38
CA ALA A 149 -6.87 -1.31 1.47
C ALA A 149 -8.06 -0.36 1.67
N VAL A 150 -9.28 -0.87 1.82
CA VAL A 150 -10.49 -0.07 2.07
C VAL A 150 -10.37 0.73 3.38
N VAL A 151 -9.84 0.13 4.45
CA VAL A 151 -9.61 0.83 5.73
C VAL A 151 -8.60 1.98 5.57
N VAL A 152 -7.53 1.79 4.81
CA VAL A 152 -6.53 2.86 4.58
C VAL A 152 -7.09 3.95 3.67
N ILE A 153 -7.76 3.59 2.58
CA ILE A 153 -8.33 4.53 1.61
C ILE A 153 -9.44 5.37 2.25
N SER A 154 -10.31 4.77 3.07
CA SER A 154 -11.39 5.50 3.76
C SER A 154 -10.84 6.56 4.70
N GLN A 155 -9.77 6.28 5.44
CA GLN A 155 -9.09 7.26 6.29
C GLN A 155 -8.53 8.43 5.47
N PHE A 156 -7.85 8.13 4.35
CA PHE A 156 -7.33 9.14 3.45
C PHE A 156 -8.44 10.04 2.90
N ILE A 157 -9.55 9.45 2.43
CA ILE A 157 -10.71 10.19 1.91
C ILE A 157 -11.31 11.08 3.01
N PHE A 158 -11.48 10.55 4.22
CA PHE A 158 -12.02 11.29 5.36
C PHE A 158 -11.14 12.50 5.72
N LEU A 159 -9.84 12.28 5.95
CA LEU A 159 -8.90 13.35 6.31
C LEU A 159 -8.83 14.43 5.22
N SER A 160 -8.81 14.02 3.96
CA SER A 160 -8.77 14.92 2.80
C SER A 160 -10.04 15.75 2.68
N SER A 161 -11.19 15.09 2.68
CA SER A 161 -12.50 15.73 2.46
C SER A 161 -12.86 16.64 3.63
N HIS A 162 -12.67 16.18 4.87
CA HIS A 162 -12.95 16.97 6.06
C HIS A 162 -11.97 18.16 6.17
N GLY A 163 -10.68 17.95 5.90
CA GLY A 163 -9.69 19.03 5.90
C GLY A 163 -10.06 20.13 4.89
N PHE A 164 -10.45 19.72 3.67
CA PHE A 164 -10.89 20.66 2.64
C PHE A 164 -12.19 21.39 3.00
N TYR A 165 -13.15 20.69 3.61
CA TYR A 165 -14.40 21.27 4.09
C TYR A 165 -14.14 22.35 5.15
N VAL A 166 -13.35 22.04 6.18
CA VAL A 166 -13.02 22.99 7.26
C VAL A 166 -12.30 24.22 6.71
N LEU A 167 -11.29 24.01 5.86
CA LEU A 167 -10.56 25.09 5.19
C LEU A 167 -11.47 25.93 4.28
N SER A 168 -12.55 25.34 3.78
CA SER A 168 -13.56 26.03 2.98
C SER A 168 -14.62 26.75 3.80
N LYS A 169 -14.88 26.38 5.05
CA LYS A 169 -15.85 27.06 5.93
C LYS A 169 -15.22 28.14 6.80
N GLN A 170 -13.94 28.04 7.15
CA GLN A 170 -13.27 29.05 7.97
C GLN A 170 -13.07 30.37 7.21
N SER A 171 -13.72 31.44 7.68
CA SER A 171 -13.57 32.81 7.19
C SER A 171 -12.87 33.77 8.17
N GLY A 172 -12.80 33.43 9.46
CA GLY A 172 -12.34 34.36 10.51
C GLY A 172 -10.92 34.15 11.07
N HIS A 173 -10.29 32.99 10.85
CA HIS A 173 -8.99 32.66 11.48
C HIS A 173 -7.77 32.95 10.58
N MET A 174 -8.00 33.19 9.28
CA MET A 174 -6.94 33.38 8.28
C MET A 174 -7.37 34.41 7.24
N SER A 175 -6.41 35.18 6.72
CA SER A 175 -6.67 36.10 5.61
C SER A 175 -7.16 35.33 4.36
N SER A 176 -7.93 36.02 3.50
CA SER A 176 -8.40 35.45 2.23
C SER A 176 -7.25 34.96 1.35
N LYS A 177 -6.12 35.68 1.33
CA LYS A 177 -4.90 35.32 0.59
C LYS A 177 -4.28 34.02 1.12
N THR A 178 -4.09 33.91 2.44
CA THR A 178 -3.48 32.71 3.05
C THR A 178 -4.37 31.49 2.87
N ARG A 179 -5.70 31.66 3.00
CA ARG A 179 -6.67 30.57 2.78
C ARG A 179 -6.65 30.06 1.34
N ARG A 180 -6.58 30.95 0.35
CA ARG A 180 -6.44 30.56 -1.06
C ARG A 180 -5.16 29.74 -1.28
N LEU A 181 -4.04 30.17 -0.69
CA LEU A 181 -2.77 29.46 -0.78
C LEU A 181 -2.85 28.07 -0.14
N GLN A 182 -3.42 27.95 1.07
CA GLN A 182 -3.59 26.66 1.72
C GLN A 182 -4.48 25.70 0.92
N LYS A 183 -5.54 26.20 0.27
CA LYS A 183 -6.41 25.39 -0.60
C LYS A 183 -5.67 24.84 -1.80
N HIS A 184 -4.90 25.69 -2.49
CA HIS A 184 -4.07 25.25 -3.62
C HIS A 184 -3.01 24.24 -3.18
N PHE A 185 -2.35 24.50 -2.05
CA PHE A 185 -1.37 23.58 -1.49
C PHE A 185 -1.99 22.22 -1.16
N PHE A 186 -3.16 22.20 -0.50
CA PHE A 186 -3.85 20.96 -0.14
C PHE A 186 -4.30 20.18 -1.38
N TYR A 187 -4.86 20.87 -2.38
CA TYR A 187 -5.24 20.26 -3.65
C TYR A 187 -4.05 19.62 -4.36
N ASN A 188 -2.93 20.35 -4.47
CA ASN A 188 -1.70 19.84 -5.08
C ASN A 188 -1.17 18.63 -4.30
N LEU A 189 -1.29 18.65 -2.98
CA LEU A 189 -0.88 17.52 -2.15
C LEU A 189 -1.73 16.28 -2.40
N CYS A 190 -3.06 16.42 -2.49
CA CYS A 190 -3.94 15.32 -2.87
C CYS A 190 -3.56 14.75 -4.23
N ALA A 191 -3.34 15.61 -5.23
CA ALA A 191 -2.94 15.18 -6.56
C ALA A 191 -1.62 14.39 -6.56
N GLN A 192 -0.61 14.86 -5.81
CA GLN A 192 0.68 14.19 -5.69
C GLN A 192 0.58 12.81 -5.02
N VAL A 193 -0.24 12.68 -3.97
CA VAL A 193 -0.40 11.44 -3.21
C VAL A 193 -1.29 10.42 -3.93
N SER A 194 -2.23 10.86 -4.77
CA SER A 194 -3.05 9.95 -5.56
C SER A 194 -2.22 9.06 -6.49
N ILE A 195 -1.10 9.56 -7.02
CA ILE A 195 -0.22 8.80 -7.93
C ILE A 195 0.32 7.53 -7.25
N PRO A 196 1.09 7.60 -6.14
CA PRO A 196 1.58 6.40 -5.47
C PRO A 196 0.44 5.52 -4.97
N MET A 197 -0.68 6.09 -4.50
CA MET A 197 -1.85 5.29 -4.09
C MET A 197 -2.42 4.44 -5.25
N ILE A 198 -2.53 5.00 -6.46
CA ILE A 198 -2.98 4.26 -7.64
C ILE A 198 -2.01 3.12 -7.98
N PHE A 199 -0.71 3.41 -8.01
CA PHE A 199 0.32 2.38 -8.25
C PHE A 199 0.31 1.26 -7.21
N MET A 200 -0.01 1.60 -5.96
CA MET A 200 -0.08 0.64 -4.85
C MET A 200 -1.35 -0.22 -4.86
N CYS A 201 -2.50 0.36 -5.25
CA CYS A 201 -3.77 -0.34 -5.25
C CYS A 201 -4.05 -1.11 -6.55
N SER A 202 -3.48 -0.69 -7.68
CA SER A 202 -3.74 -1.32 -8.98
C SER A 202 -3.40 -2.81 -9.05
N PRO A 203 -2.33 -3.35 -8.41
CA PRO A 203 -2.03 -4.78 -8.45
C PRO A 203 -3.13 -5.63 -7.81
N LEU A 204 -3.73 -5.14 -6.71
CA LEU A 204 -4.81 -5.83 -6.01
C LEU A 204 -6.09 -5.87 -6.85
N VAL A 205 -6.42 -4.75 -7.50
CA VAL A 205 -7.61 -4.64 -8.35
C VAL A 205 -7.47 -5.56 -9.57
N ILE A 206 -6.31 -5.53 -10.24
CA ILE A 206 -6.04 -6.37 -11.41
C ILE A 206 -6.06 -7.85 -11.02
N ALA A 207 -5.41 -8.23 -9.92
CA ALA A 207 -5.42 -9.59 -9.41
C ALA A 207 -6.84 -10.08 -9.10
N PHE A 208 -7.66 -9.24 -8.46
CA PHE A 208 -9.05 -9.56 -8.16
C PHE A 208 -9.85 -9.84 -9.43
N PHE A 209 -9.82 -8.93 -10.40
CA PHE A 209 -10.55 -9.12 -11.66
C PHE A 209 -10.07 -10.35 -12.42
N PHE A 210 -8.75 -10.55 -12.51
CA PHE A 210 -8.18 -11.65 -13.28
C PHE A 210 -8.50 -13.02 -12.69
N VAL A 211 -8.42 -13.19 -11.36
CA VAL A 211 -8.75 -14.47 -10.71
C VAL A 211 -10.25 -14.77 -10.90
N ASN A 212 -11.11 -13.81 -10.62
CA ASN A 212 -12.56 -14.02 -10.65
C ASN A 212 -13.12 -14.19 -12.07
N THR A 213 -12.52 -13.57 -13.09
CA THR A 213 -12.94 -13.80 -14.48
C THR A 213 -12.47 -15.16 -15.00
N ASN A 214 -11.21 -15.57 -14.76
CA ASN A 214 -10.72 -16.87 -15.22
C ASN A 214 -11.40 -18.06 -14.52
N THR A 215 -11.67 -17.98 -13.21
CA THR A 215 -12.46 -19.03 -12.54
C THR A 215 -13.89 -19.11 -13.08
N SER A 216 -14.45 -17.98 -13.55
CA SER A 216 -15.76 -17.96 -14.21
C SER A 216 -15.74 -18.56 -15.62
N PHE A 217 -14.59 -18.56 -16.30
CA PHE A 217 -14.40 -19.23 -17.60
C PHE A 217 -14.20 -20.74 -17.44
N ASP A 218 -13.39 -21.19 -16.47
CA ASP A 218 -13.23 -22.62 -16.18
C ASP A 218 -14.53 -23.27 -15.66
N GLY A 219 -15.34 -22.53 -14.90
CA GLY A 219 -16.67 -22.98 -14.47
C GLY A 219 -17.70 -23.09 -15.60
N ARG A 220 -17.46 -22.45 -16.76
CA ARG A 220 -18.34 -22.51 -17.94
C ARG A 220 -17.94 -23.58 -18.95
N LEU A 221 -16.71 -24.09 -18.89
CA LEU A 221 -16.24 -25.20 -19.73
C LEU A 221 -16.55 -26.58 -19.13
N ASN A 222 -17.08 -26.62 -17.90
CA ASN A 222 -17.48 -27.83 -17.17
C ASN A 222 -19.02 -28.02 -17.09
N LEU A 223 -19.77 -27.36 -17.98
CA LEU A 223 -21.21 -27.53 -18.22
C LEU A 223 -21.45 -27.88 -19.69
#